data_AF-A0A5B8UWK2-F1
#
_entry.id   AF-A0A5B8UWK2-F1
#
_cell.length_a   1.000
_cell.length_b   1.000
_cell.length_c   1.000
_cell.angle_alpha   90.00
_cell.angle_beta   90.00
_cell.angle_gamma   90.00
#
_symmetry.space_group_name_H-M   'P 1'
#
loop_
_entity.id
_entity.type
_entity.pdbx_description
1 polymer ?
#
loop_
_entity_poly.entity_id
_entity_poly.type
_entity_poly.pdbx_seq_one_letter_code
_entity_poly.pdbx_strand_id
1 'polypeptide(L)'
;MIEKTLKTTDGKILVRIPTVLNELTLGQMMAMQEKHYLDDLDAISILSGVPKEELNSVRNFEDFLVFGNYVMALSNQIKYLYDSDLIPSRITFTIGQKKVVVNVIRNLSVEPAGAFLAARDIIADEINEHISLYGEEDWREHFQPSLKACCSVLAHYFFCRVTGKRYDEYEAEDFCEEVKKLRVTEALPIARHFFTSYPNLLKQKIAFSQQFRLYWRKKQVSRRLKNSSI
;
A
#
# COMPACT_ATOMS: atom_id res chain seq x y z
N MET A 1 3.51 19.49 3.85
CA MET A 1 3.28 18.94 5.19
C MET A 1 3.03 20.07 6.15
N ILE A 2 2.02 19.94 7.02
CA ILE A 2 1.79 20.85 8.13
C ILE A 2 2.42 20.30 9.39
N GLU A 3 3.07 21.15 10.18
CA GLU A 3 3.72 20.77 11.42
C GLU A 3 3.16 21.58 12.58
N LYS A 4 2.84 20.93 13.70
CA LYS A 4 2.45 21.60 14.93
C LYS A 4 3.04 20.88 16.14
N THR A 5 3.66 21.63 17.03
CA THR A 5 4.11 21.11 18.32
C THR A 5 2.97 21.18 19.32
N LEU A 6 2.51 20.02 19.80
CA LEU A 6 1.45 19.88 20.79
C LEU A 6 2.05 19.69 22.18
N LYS A 7 1.40 20.24 23.21
CA LYS A 7 1.80 20.04 24.61
C LYS A 7 1.10 18.79 25.16
N THR A 8 1.87 17.86 25.69
CA THR A 8 1.35 16.65 26.36
C THR A 8 1.37 16.81 27.87
N THR A 9 0.83 15.83 28.59
CA THR A 9 0.97 15.70 30.04
C THR A 9 2.42 15.73 30.47
N ASP A 10 3.28 15.03 29.72
CA ASP A 10 4.67 14.72 30.10
C ASP A 10 5.72 15.47 29.26
N GLY A 11 5.32 16.30 28.30
CA GLY A 11 6.24 17.04 27.45
C GLY A 11 5.62 17.73 26.24
N LYS A 12 6.27 17.58 25.09
CA LYS A 12 5.84 18.14 23.80
C LYS A 12 6.03 17.08 22.71
N ILE A 13 5.07 16.97 21.82
CA ILE A 13 5.15 16.10 20.64
C ILE A 13 5.06 16.94 19.37
N LEU A 14 5.84 16.58 18.35
CA LEU A 14 5.77 17.23 17.04
C LEU A 14 4.88 16.36 16.13
N VAL A 15 3.71 16.87 15.78
CA VAL A 15 2.80 16.20 14.87
C VAL A 15 2.96 16.82 13.49
N ARG A 16 3.21 15.97 12.48
CA ARG A 16 3.36 16.36 11.08
C ARG A 16 2.33 15.65 10.24
N ILE A 17 1.51 16.36 9.47
CA ILE A 17 0.48 15.74 8.63
C ILE A 17 0.72 16.11 7.16
N PRO A 18 0.61 15.15 6.23
CA PRO A 18 0.60 15.42 4.81
C PRO A 18 -0.48 16.45 4.45
N THR A 19 -0.18 17.35 3.53
CA THR A 19 -1.18 18.35 3.05
C THR A 19 -1.66 18.04 1.63
N VAL A 20 -0.94 17.16 0.93
CA VAL A 20 -1.11 16.81 -0.47
C VAL A 20 -0.82 15.32 -0.66
N LEU A 21 -1.44 14.68 -1.66
CA LEU A 21 -1.31 13.23 -1.91
C LEU A 21 0.13 12.74 -2.14
N ASN A 22 1.00 13.57 -2.70
CA ASN A 22 2.39 13.18 -2.99
C ASN A 22 3.26 13.06 -1.72
N GLU A 23 2.79 13.55 -0.58
CA GLU A 23 3.45 13.40 0.72
C GLU A 23 3.00 12.13 1.46
N LEU A 24 1.93 11.50 0.99
CA LEU A 24 1.31 10.36 1.63
C LEU A 24 1.91 9.05 1.09
N THR A 25 2.21 8.11 1.99
CA THR A 25 2.80 6.81 1.61
C THR A 25 1.75 5.74 1.39
N LEU A 26 2.06 4.73 0.58
CA LEU A 26 1.14 3.62 0.32
C LEU A 26 0.72 2.91 1.62
N GLY A 27 1.66 2.74 2.55
CA GLY A 27 1.41 2.16 3.86
C GLY A 27 0.41 2.97 4.71
N GLN A 28 0.48 4.30 4.66
CA GLN A 28 -0.49 5.15 5.35
C GLN A 28 -1.89 5.00 4.76
N MET A 29 -2.03 4.95 3.42
CA MET A 29 -3.33 4.67 2.79
C MET A 29 -3.87 3.30 3.19
N MET A 30 -3.03 2.28 3.14
CA MET A 30 -3.42 0.92 3.51
C MET A 30 -3.91 0.86 4.96
N ALA A 31 -3.20 1.52 5.88
CA ALA A 31 -3.60 1.58 7.29
C ALA A 31 -4.94 2.30 7.49
N MET A 32 -5.24 3.36 6.71
CA MET A 32 -6.54 4.01 6.74
C MET A 32 -7.65 3.10 6.20
N GLN A 33 -7.39 2.37 5.10
CA GLN A 33 -8.38 1.46 4.50
C GLN A 33 -8.68 0.23 5.39
N GLU A 34 -7.71 -0.24 6.17
CA GLU A 34 -7.88 -1.39 7.06
C GLU A 34 -8.78 -1.10 8.27
N LYS A 35 -8.99 0.17 8.63
CA LYS A 35 -9.86 0.56 9.74
C LYS A 35 -11.30 0.73 9.27
N HIS A 36 -12.18 -0.14 9.76
CA HIS A 36 -13.63 -0.08 9.48
C HIS A 36 -14.29 1.19 10.03
N TYR A 37 -13.78 1.70 11.15
CA TYR A 37 -14.18 2.99 11.73
C TYR A 37 -12.93 3.81 11.98
N LEU A 38 -12.74 4.86 11.18
CA LEU A 38 -11.61 5.77 11.28
C LEU A 38 -12.08 7.01 12.06
N ASP A 39 -11.66 7.14 13.32
CA ASP A 39 -11.85 8.37 14.08
C ASP A 39 -10.78 9.43 13.71
N ASP A 40 -11.02 10.69 14.07
CA ASP A 40 -10.10 11.78 13.71
C ASP A 40 -8.69 11.58 14.30
N LEU A 41 -8.59 11.01 15.51
CA LEU A 41 -7.32 10.71 16.15
C LEU A 41 -6.57 9.55 15.47
N ASP A 42 -7.29 8.57 14.93
CA ASP A 42 -6.75 7.47 14.16
C ASP A 42 -6.22 7.98 12.82
N ALA A 43 -6.97 8.85 12.15
CA ALA A 43 -6.51 9.51 10.94
C ALA A 43 -5.24 10.33 11.22
N ILE A 44 -5.23 11.13 12.27
CA ILE A 44 -4.03 11.91 12.67
C ILE A 44 -2.87 10.98 13.02
N SER A 45 -3.11 9.89 13.75
CA SER A 45 -2.08 8.90 14.12
C SER A 45 -1.44 8.27 12.89
N ILE A 46 -2.25 7.79 11.95
CA ILE A 46 -1.76 7.16 10.72
C ILE A 46 -1.02 8.16 9.84
N LEU A 47 -1.61 9.34 9.62
CA LEU A 47 -1.04 10.36 8.75
C LEU A 47 0.24 10.98 9.31
N SER A 48 0.36 11.09 10.64
CA SER A 48 1.55 11.64 11.29
C SER A 48 2.61 10.61 11.65
N GLY A 49 2.24 9.34 11.70
CA GLY A 49 3.11 8.28 12.22
C GLY A 49 3.31 8.35 13.74
N VAL A 50 2.55 9.20 14.46
CA VAL A 50 2.59 9.28 15.92
C VAL A 50 1.58 8.28 16.51
N PRO A 51 1.98 7.44 17.48
CA PRO A 51 1.07 6.50 18.13
C PRO A 51 -0.15 7.17 18.75
N LYS A 52 -1.32 6.51 18.71
CA LYS A 52 -2.57 7.07 19.26
C LYS A 52 -2.47 7.34 20.76
N GLU A 53 -1.73 6.50 21.47
CA GLU A 53 -1.48 6.62 22.91
C GLU A 53 -0.77 7.94 23.24
N GLU A 54 0.18 8.36 22.41
CA GLU A 54 0.87 9.64 22.56
C GLU A 54 -0.05 10.82 22.25
N LEU A 55 -0.91 10.70 21.24
CA LEU A 55 -1.90 11.74 20.89
C LEU A 55 -2.95 11.92 21.99
N ASN A 56 -3.34 10.85 22.67
CA ASN A 56 -4.26 10.90 23.82
C ASN A 56 -3.68 11.64 25.04
N SER A 57 -2.35 11.80 25.10
CA SER A 57 -1.69 12.54 26.18
C SER A 57 -1.69 14.06 25.97
N VAL A 58 -2.22 14.56 24.85
CA VAL A 58 -2.28 15.99 24.53
C VAL A 58 -3.27 16.71 25.45
N ARG A 59 -2.82 17.81 26.07
CA ARG A 59 -3.61 18.52 27.09
C ARG A 59 -4.82 19.26 26.53
N ASN A 60 -4.72 19.77 25.30
CA ASN A 60 -5.80 20.53 24.66
C ASN A 60 -6.19 19.90 23.33
N PHE A 61 -7.40 19.34 23.26
CA PHE A 61 -7.94 18.74 22.04
C PHE A 61 -8.20 19.76 20.93
N GLU A 62 -8.45 21.03 21.25
CA GLU A 62 -8.64 22.08 20.25
C GLU A 62 -7.40 22.28 19.38
N ASP A 63 -6.22 21.87 19.87
CA ASP A 63 -5.01 21.98 19.08
C ASP A 63 -5.01 21.10 17.83
N PHE A 64 -5.82 20.03 17.80
CA PHE A 64 -5.99 19.16 16.65
C PHE A 64 -6.90 19.75 15.56
N LEU A 65 -7.71 20.77 15.87
CA LEU A 65 -8.62 21.40 14.88
C LEU A 65 -7.87 21.97 13.68
N VAL A 66 -6.62 22.40 13.89
CA VAL A 66 -5.73 22.88 12.81
C VAL A 66 -5.52 21.82 11.73
N PHE A 67 -5.58 20.54 12.07
CA PHE A 67 -5.40 19.43 11.14
C PHE A 67 -6.67 19.04 10.40
N GLY A 68 -7.86 19.28 10.96
CA GLY A 68 -9.13 18.82 10.41
C GLY A 68 -9.37 19.27 8.97
N ASN A 69 -9.06 20.54 8.66
CA ASN A 69 -9.18 21.08 7.30
C ASN A 69 -8.26 20.35 6.29
N TYR A 70 -7.06 19.96 6.70
CA TYR A 70 -6.11 19.26 5.84
C TYR A 70 -6.48 17.80 5.64
N VAL A 71 -6.97 17.13 6.70
CA VAL A 71 -7.51 15.76 6.60
C VAL A 71 -8.71 15.72 5.66
N MET A 72 -9.63 16.68 5.77
CA MET A 72 -10.78 16.80 4.87
C MET A 72 -10.33 17.07 3.42
N ALA A 73 -9.39 17.99 3.21
CA ALA A 73 -8.85 18.28 1.89
C ALA A 73 -8.14 17.07 1.26
N LEU A 74 -7.40 16.29 2.05
CA LEU A 74 -6.79 15.03 1.62
C LEU A 74 -7.83 13.97 1.25
N SER A 75 -8.90 13.82 2.05
CA SER A 75 -9.99 12.89 1.75
C SER A 75 -10.61 13.17 0.37
N ASN A 76 -10.83 14.44 0.05
CA ASN A 76 -11.31 14.84 -1.28
C ASN A 76 -10.32 14.49 -2.40
N GLN A 77 -9.01 14.64 -2.16
CA GLN A 77 -8.00 14.24 -3.15
C GLN A 77 -7.93 12.72 -3.30
N ILE A 78 -8.05 11.96 -2.21
CA ILE A 78 -8.04 10.48 -2.21
C ILE A 78 -9.18 9.92 -3.06
N LYS A 79 -10.34 10.58 -3.09
CA LYS A 79 -11.48 10.14 -3.92
C LYS A 79 -11.13 10.02 -5.40
N TYR A 80 -10.26 10.91 -5.90
CA TYR A 80 -9.83 10.97 -7.31
C TYR A 80 -8.46 10.34 -7.54
N LEU A 81 -7.98 9.55 -6.57
CA LEU A 81 -6.61 9.02 -6.57
C LEU A 81 -6.32 8.10 -7.75
N TYR A 82 -7.33 7.34 -8.17
CA TYR A 82 -7.22 6.43 -9.31
C TYR A 82 -7.36 7.10 -10.66
N ASP A 83 -7.69 8.39 -10.73
CA ASP A 83 -7.94 9.08 -12.01
C ASP A 83 -6.66 9.55 -12.71
N SER A 84 -5.49 9.38 -12.06
CA SER A 84 -4.20 9.73 -12.65
C SER A 84 -3.67 8.59 -13.54
N ASP A 85 -3.43 8.90 -14.81
CA ASP A 85 -2.81 7.99 -15.79
C ASP A 85 -1.28 8.21 -15.94
N LEU A 86 -0.71 9.15 -15.18
CA LEU A 86 0.70 9.53 -15.29
C LEU A 86 1.59 8.51 -14.56
N ILE A 87 2.13 7.56 -15.31
CA ILE A 87 3.09 6.58 -14.82
C ILE A 87 4.50 7.22 -14.73
N PRO A 88 5.11 7.31 -13.53
CA PRO A 88 6.46 7.85 -13.39
C PRO A 88 7.48 6.96 -14.12
N SER A 89 8.51 7.57 -14.71
CA SER A 89 9.59 6.84 -15.40
C SER A 89 10.63 6.27 -14.45
N ARG A 90 10.74 6.80 -13.24
CA ARG A 90 11.72 6.41 -12.21
C ARG A 90 11.10 6.48 -10.83
N ILE A 91 11.52 5.56 -9.97
CA ILE A 91 11.20 5.55 -8.53
C ILE A 91 12.48 5.48 -7.72
N THR A 92 12.48 6.13 -6.56
CA THR A 92 13.58 6.05 -5.60
C THR A 92 13.15 5.26 -4.37
N PHE A 93 13.85 4.16 -4.09
CA PHE A 93 13.72 3.40 -2.86
C PHE A 93 14.77 3.86 -1.85
N THR A 94 14.42 3.87 -0.57
CA THR A 94 15.36 4.13 0.53
C THR A 94 15.47 2.86 1.37
N ILE A 95 16.47 2.02 1.08
CA ILE A 95 16.73 0.77 1.82
C ILE A 95 17.86 1.01 2.80
N GLY A 96 17.53 1.00 4.09
CA GLY A 96 18.45 1.39 5.15
C GLY A 96 18.93 2.84 4.94
N GLN A 97 20.23 3.04 4.76
CA GLN A 97 20.82 4.35 4.46
C GLN A 97 21.08 4.59 2.96
N LYS A 98 20.78 3.62 2.09
CA LYS A 98 21.07 3.72 0.66
C LYS A 98 19.83 4.12 -0.12
N LYS A 99 20.00 5.08 -1.03
CA LYS A 99 18.99 5.45 -2.04
C LYS A 99 19.26 4.69 -3.32
N VAL A 100 18.27 3.93 -3.78
CA VAL A 100 18.34 3.16 -5.02
C VAL A 100 17.30 3.72 -5.99
N VAL A 101 17.77 4.23 -7.13
CA VAL A 101 16.89 4.75 -8.19
C VAL A 101 16.71 3.67 -9.25
N VAL A 102 15.46 3.32 -9.52
CA VAL A 102 15.10 2.27 -10.49
C VAL A 102 14.22 2.86 -11.59
N ASN A 103 14.48 2.47 -12.82
CA ASN A 103 13.62 2.81 -13.96
C ASN A 103 12.36 1.94 -13.94
N VAL A 104 11.21 2.57 -14.19
CA VAL A 104 9.93 1.89 -14.32
C VAL A 104 9.78 1.44 -15.77
N ILE A 105 9.85 0.13 -15.97
CA ILE A 105 9.60 -0.52 -17.26
C ILE A 105 8.13 -0.95 -17.29
N ARG A 106 7.36 -0.38 -18.23
CA ARG A 106 5.92 -0.62 -18.38
C ARG A 106 5.55 -2.05 -18.81
N ASN A 107 6.54 -2.89 -19.06
CA ASN A 107 6.38 -4.29 -19.44
C ASN A 107 6.82 -5.22 -18.30
N LEU A 108 5.85 -5.89 -17.68
CA LEU A 108 6.02 -6.86 -16.59
C LEU A 108 6.77 -8.13 -17.06
N SER A 109 6.68 -8.48 -18.34
CA SER A 109 7.30 -9.68 -18.90
C SER A 109 8.83 -9.59 -19.04
N VAL A 110 9.41 -8.43 -18.75
CA VAL A 110 10.87 -8.22 -18.71
C VAL A 110 11.48 -8.70 -17.39
N GLU A 111 10.66 -9.01 -16.39
CA GLU A 111 11.11 -9.53 -15.10
C GLU A 111 11.50 -11.02 -15.15
N PRO A 112 12.27 -11.50 -14.16
CA PRO A 112 12.47 -12.93 -13.97
C PRO A 112 11.13 -13.69 -13.98
N ALA A 113 11.10 -14.87 -14.61
CA ALA A 113 9.87 -15.63 -14.81
C ALA A 113 9.06 -15.82 -13.52
N GLY A 114 9.73 -16.03 -12.37
CA GLY A 114 9.08 -16.13 -11.07
C GLY A 114 8.34 -14.86 -10.63
N ALA A 115 8.96 -13.69 -10.79
CA ALA A 115 8.34 -12.40 -10.46
C ALA A 115 7.13 -12.11 -11.36
N PHE A 116 7.26 -12.42 -12.65
CA PHE A 116 6.16 -12.28 -13.60
C PHE A 116 4.98 -13.19 -13.26
N LEU A 117 5.23 -14.47 -12.95
CA LEU A 117 4.19 -15.43 -12.58
C LEU A 117 3.47 -15.01 -11.29
N ALA A 118 4.21 -14.63 -10.25
CA ALA A 118 3.63 -14.19 -8.98
C ALA A 118 2.77 -12.92 -9.15
N ALA A 119 3.30 -11.90 -9.83
CA ALA A 119 2.56 -10.67 -10.09
C ALA A 119 1.31 -10.91 -10.96
N ARG A 120 1.41 -11.78 -11.96
CA ARG A 120 0.26 -12.20 -12.78
C ARG A 120 -0.81 -12.87 -11.93
N ASP A 121 -0.42 -13.80 -11.07
CA ASP A 121 -1.38 -14.59 -10.29
C ASP A 121 -2.12 -13.68 -9.28
N ILE A 122 -1.43 -12.70 -8.67
CA ILE A 122 -2.06 -11.67 -7.83
C ILE A 122 -3.05 -10.82 -8.64
N ILE A 123 -2.64 -10.38 -9.83
CA ILE A 123 -3.53 -9.63 -10.72
C ILE A 123 -4.77 -10.47 -11.00
N ALA A 124 -4.62 -11.67 -11.54
CA ALA A 124 -5.73 -12.54 -11.91
C ALA A 124 -6.68 -12.82 -10.74
N ASP A 125 -6.16 -13.09 -9.53
CA ASP A 125 -6.98 -13.33 -8.34
C ASP A 125 -7.84 -12.10 -7.98
N GLU A 126 -7.26 -10.90 -8.01
CA GLU A 126 -7.98 -9.64 -7.72
C GLU A 126 -9.07 -9.35 -8.77
N ILE A 127 -8.76 -9.57 -10.05
CA ILE A 127 -9.70 -9.40 -11.16
C ILE A 127 -10.88 -10.36 -11.00
N ASN A 128 -10.60 -11.63 -10.75
CA ASN A 128 -11.62 -12.67 -10.58
C ASN A 128 -12.49 -12.40 -9.36
N GLU A 129 -11.93 -11.86 -8.28
CA GLU A 129 -12.69 -11.47 -7.09
C GLU A 129 -13.66 -10.33 -7.42
N HIS A 130 -13.21 -9.28 -8.12
CA HIS A 130 -14.10 -8.20 -8.59
C HIS A 130 -15.22 -8.72 -9.51
N ILE A 131 -14.86 -9.53 -10.51
CA ILE A 131 -15.84 -10.12 -11.44
C ILE A 131 -16.86 -10.97 -10.67
N SER A 132 -16.44 -11.72 -9.65
CA SER A 132 -17.34 -12.55 -8.86
C SER A 132 -18.36 -11.75 -8.04
N LEU A 133 -18.01 -10.52 -7.64
CA LEU A 133 -18.84 -9.66 -6.80
C LEU A 133 -19.74 -8.72 -7.62
N TYR A 134 -19.23 -8.17 -8.73
CA TYR A 134 -19.86 -7.09 -9.48
C TYR A 134 -20.22 -7.47 -10.92
N GLY A 135 -19.78 -8.63 -11.41
CA GLY A 135 -20.01 -9.10 -12.79
C GLY A 135 -18.92 -8.67 -13.77
N GLU A 136 -18.88 -9.33 -14.93
CA GLU A 136 -17.86 -9.10 -15.98
C GLU A 136 -17.95 -7.72 -16.65
N GLU A 137 -19.15 -7.13 -16.71
CA GLU A 137 -19.35 -5.82 -17.37
C GLU A 137 -18.79 -4.67 -16.52
N ASP A 138 -18.98 -4.73 -15.20
CA ASP A 138 -18.52 -3.70 -14.26
C ASP A 138 -16.99 -3.62 -14.17
N TRP A 139 -16.32 -4.77 -14.34
CA TRP A 139 -14.87 -4.88 -14.34
C TRP A 139 -14.17 -3.89 -15.28
N ARG A 140 -14.71 -3.67 -16.49
CA ARG A 140 -14.00 -2.86 -17.51
C ARG A 140 -14.03 -1.36 -17.21
N GLU A 141 -15.05 -0.91 -16.49
CA GLU A 141 -15.32 0.52 -16.31
C GLU A 141 -15.01 1.00 -14.89
N HIS A 142 -15.25 0.17 -13.87
CA HIS A 142 -15.17 0.57 -12.47
C HIS A 142 -14.12 -0.17 -11.65
N PHE A 143 -13.31 -1.03 -12.27
CA PHE A 143 -12.31 -1.77 -11.51
C PHE A 143 -11.26 -0.85 -10.87
N GLN A 144 -11.19 -0.94 -9.54
CA GLN A 144 -10.15 -0.31 -8.73
C GLN A 144 -9.45 -1.43 -7.93
N PRO A 145 -8.17 -1.73 -8.21
CA PRO A 145 -7.46 -2.77 -7.48
C PRO A 145 -7.31 -2.37 -6.01
N SER A 146 -7.38 -3.34 -5.10
CA SER A 146 -7.10 -3.07 -3.69
C SER A 146 -5.66 -2.55 -3.50
N LEU A 147 -5.48 -1.68 -2.49
CA LEU A 147 -4.14 -1.18 -2.16
C LEU A 147 -3.19 -2.31 -1.75
N LYS A 148 -3.74 -3.40 -1.19
CA LYS A 148 -3.00 -4.62 -0.86
C LYS A 148 -2.47 -5.30 -2.11
N ALA A 149 -3.34 -5.56 -3.10
CA ALA A 149 -2.92 -6.16 -4.35
C ALA A 149 -1.91 -5.25 -5.10
N CYS A 150 -2.13 -3.93 -5.09
CA CYS A 150 -1.16 -2.96 -5.60
C CYS A 150 0.22 -3.10 -4.94
N CYS A 151 0.25 -3.13 -3.61
CA CYS A 151 1.50 -3.28 -2.85
C CYS A 151 2.22 -4.59 -3.21
N SER A 152 1.49 -5.71 -3.25
CA SER A 152 2.07 -7.02 -3.54
C SER A 152 2.64 -7.12 -4.95
N VAL A 153 1.89 -6.67 -5.96
CA VAL A 153 2.36 -6.66 -7.37
C VAL A 153 3.65 -5.85 -7.51
N LEU A 154 3.69 -4.66 -6.89
CA LEU A 154 4.88 -3.80 -6.92
C LEU A 154 6.06 -4.43 -6.17
N ALA A 155 5.81 -5.20 -5.11
CA ALA A 155 6.87 -5.87 -4.37
C ALA A 155 7.58 -6.92 -5.24
N HIS A 156 6.82 -7.81 -5.89
CA HIS A 156 7.39 -8.78 -6.84
C HIS A 156 8.09 -8.10 -8.02
N TYR A 157 7.51 -7.01 -8.53
CA TYR A 157 8.07 -6.26 -9.65
C TYR A 157 9.39 -5.58 -9.32
N PHE A 158 9.48 -4.89 -8.18
CA PHE A 158 10.67 -4.10 -7.83
C PHE A 158 11.76 -4.89 -7.11
N PHE A 159 11.43 -6.03 -6.49
CA PHE A 159 12.35 -6.77 -5.62
C PHE A 159 13.74 -6.99 -6.24
N CYS A 160 13.82 -7.62 -7.41
CA CYS A 160 15.11 -7.96 -8.03
C CYS A 160 15.91 -6.69 -8.42
N ARG A 161 15.22 -5.67 -8.93
CA ARG A 161 15.85 -4.45 -9.43
C ARG A 161 16.37 -3.56 -8.31
N VAL A 162 15.65 -3.50 -7.20
CA VAL A 162 16.02 -2.66 -6.07
C VAL A 162 17.06 -3.34 -5.19
N THR A 163 16.92 -4.64 -4.94
CA THR A 163 17.85 -5.38 -4.06
C THR A 163 19.09 -5.89 -4.78
N GLY A 164 19.04 -6.05 -6.11
CA GLY A 164 20.08 -6.71 -6.91
C GLY A 164 20.21 -8.21 -6.64
N LYS A 165 19.30 -8.79 -5.84
CA LYS A 165 19.28 -10.22 -5.52
C LYS A 165 18.60 -11.03 -6.62
N ARG A 166 18.84 -12.35 -6.60
CA ARG A 166 18.03 -13.30 -7.38
C ARG A 166 16.61 -13.33 -6.83
N TYR A 167 15.64 -13.56 -7.71
CA TYR A 167 14.24 -13.65 -7.31
C TYR A 167 14.04 -14.76 -6.29
N ASP A 168 13.45 -14.40 -5.16
CA ASP A 168 12.94 -15.28 -4.13
C ASP A 168 11.54 -14.78 -3.76
N GLU A 169 10.55 -15.66 -3.81
CA GLU A 169 9.15 -15.29 -3.61
C GLU A 169 8.89 -14.80 -2.18
N TYR A 170 9.51 -15.41 -1.18
CA TYR A 170 9.33 -15.05 0.23
C TYR A 170 10.02 -13.72 0.55
N GLU A 171 11.22 -13.49 0.02
CA GLU A 171 11.88 -12.19 0.19
C GLU A 171 11.14 -11.08 -0.57
N ALA A 172 10.53 -11.39 -1.72
CA ALA A 172 9.69 -10.45 -2.46
C ALA A 172 8.40 -10.12 -1.70
N GLU A 173 7.79 -11.08 -1.00
CA GLU A 173 6.65 -10.81 -0.11
C GLU A 173 7.05 -9.88 1.05
N ASP A 174 8.16 -10.17 1.73
CA ASP A 174 8.67 -9.32 2.82
C ASP A 174 9.06 -7.91 2.32
N PHE A 175 9.42 -7.77 1.04
CA PHE A 175 9.71 -6.49 0.40
C PHE A 175 8.48 -5.57 0.28
N CYS A 176 7.26 -6.06 0.54
CA CYS A 176 6.08 -5.21 0.67
C CYS A 176 6.26 -4.09 1.70
N GLU A 177 7.01 -4.33 2.79
CA GLU A 177 7.28 -3.30 3.80
C GLU A 177 8.10 -2.13 3.26
N GLU A 178 8.95 -2.36 2.26
CA GLU A 178 9.69 -1.29 1.57
C GLU A 178 8.79 -0.57 0.56
N VAL A 179 7.92 -1.30 -0.14
CA VAL A 179 6.94 -0.72 -1.07
C VAL A 179 5.94 0.18 -0.36
N LYS A 180 5.51 -0.18 0.86
CA LYS A 180 4.63 0.66 1.70
C LYS A 180 5.20 2.05 1.97
N LYS A 181 6.52 2.23 1.93
CA LYS A 181 7.18 3.53 2.15
C LYS A 181 7.14 4.43 0.92
N LEU A 182 6.83 3.88 -0.26
CA LEU A 182 6.69 4.67 -1.48
C LEU A 182 5.52 5.64 -1.37
N ARG A 183 5.63 6.76 -2.08
CA ARG A 183 4.53 7.71 -2.20
C ARG A 183 3.40 7.08 -2.98
N VAL A 184 2.18 7.33 -2.56
CA VAL A 184 0.97 6.79 -3.22
C VAL A 184 0.92 7.21 -4.69
N THR A 185 1.24 8.48 -4.96
CA THR A 185 1.28 9.05 -6.33
C THR A 185 2.34 8.42 -7.23
N GLU A 186 3.35 7.76 -6.67
CA GLU A 186 4.38 7.05 -7.45
C GLU A 186 4.00 5.57 -7.64
N ALA A 187 3.47 4.94 -6.59
CA ALA A 187 3.14 3.53 -6.57
C ALA A 187 1.88 3.19 -7.38
N LEU A 188 0.77 3.91 -7.15
CA LEU A 188 -0.53 3.53 -7.70
C LEU A 188 -0.63 3.60 -9.22
N PRO A 189 -0.12 4.62 -9.92
CA PRO A 189 -0.18 4.65 -11.38
C PRO A 189 0.51 3.44 -12.02
N ILE A 190 1.62 2.96 -11.42
CA ILE A 190 2.34 1.79 -11.90
C ILE A 190 1.53 0.52 -11.66
N ALA A 191 1.01 0.34 -10.44
CA ALA A 191 0.20 -0.81 -10.11
C ALA A 191 -1.03 -0.89 -11.03
N ARG A 192 -1.79 0.21 -11.13
CA ARG A 192 -2.97 0.31 -12.00
C ARG A 192 -2.64 -0.05 -13.45
N HIS A 193 -1.54 0.46 -13.99
CA HIS A 193 -1.07 0.10 -15.33
C HIS A 193 -0.88 -1.41 -15.50
N PHE A 194 -0.35 -2.12 -14.49
CA PHE A 194 -0.21 -3.57 -14.57
C PHE A 194 -1.56 -4.30 -14.53
N PHE A 195 -2.51 -3.85 -13.70
CA PHE A 195 -3.85 -4.44 -13.70
C PHE A 195 -4.60 -4.20 -15.03
N THR A 196 -4.45 -3.02 -15.65
CA THR A 196 -5.15 -2.67 -16.90
C THR A 196 -4.49 -3.22 -18.15
N SER A 197 -3.15 -3.37 -18.15
CA SER A 197 -2.40 -3.84 -19.33
C SER A 197 -2.30 -5.35 -19.44
N TYR A 198 -2.56 -6.10 -18.35
CA TYR A 198 -2.48 -7.56 -18.33
C TYR A 198 -3.80 -8.31 -18.03
N PRO A 199 -4.99 -7.86 -18.51
CA PRO A 199 -6.25 -8.57 -18.28
C PRO A 199 -6.34 -9.89 -19.06
N ASN A 200 -5.58 -10.03 -20.16
CA ASN A 200 -5.66 -11.18 -21.07
C ASN A 200 -5.08 -12.50 -20.52
N LEU A 201 -4.58 -12.51 -19.28
CA LEU A 201 -4.06 -13.71 -18.63
C LEU A 201 -5.19 -14.56 -17.99
N LEU A 202 -6.43 -14.09 -18.04
CA LEU A 202 -7.66 -14.78 -17.63
C LEU A 202 -7.89 -16.17 -18.28
N LYS A 203 -7.21 -16.50 -19.39
CA LYS A 203 -7.53 -17.70 -20.20
C LYS A 203 -6.89 -19.02 -19.76
N GLN A 204 -6.13 -19.11 -18.68
CA GLN A 204 -5.70 -20.42 -18.17
C GLN A 204 -5.93 -20.60 -16.67
N LYS A 205 -6.89 -21.48 -16.38
CA LYS A 205 -7.41 -21.85 -15.07
C LYS A 205 -6.39 -22.54 -14.17
N ILE A 206 -6.38 -22.10 -12.90
CA ILE A 206 -6.54 -22.86 -11.65
C ILE A 206 -5.50 -23.97 -11.37
N ALA A 207 -4.63 -23.75 -10.38
CA ALA A 207 -4.26 -24.76 -9.38
C ALA A 207 -3.34 -24.22 -8.27
N PHE A 208 -2.51 -23.21 -8.53
CA PHE A 208 -1.47 -22.84 -7.56
C PHE A 208 -2.01 -22.03 -6.36
N SER A 209 -2.93 -21.08 -6.55
CA SER A 209 -3.38 -20.15 -5.49
C SER A 209 -4.21 -20.80 -4.37
N GLN A 210 -4.81 -21.99 -4.57
CA GLN A 210 -5.48 -22.71 -3.49
C GLN A 210 -4.51 -23.19 -2.40
N GLN A 211 -3.26 -23.50 -2.74
CA GLN A 211 -2.24 -23.85 -1.75
C GLN A 211 -1.77 -22.61 -0.97
N PHE A 212 -1.70 -21.44 -1.62
CA PHE A 212 -1.23 -20.21 -1.00
C PHE A 212 -2.25 -19.61 -0.03
N ARG A 213 -3.55 -19.51 -0.37
CA ARG A 213 -4.59 -19.04 0.58
C ARG A 213 -4.64 -19.89 1.87
N LEU A 214 -4.40 -21.19 1.77
CA LEU A 214 -4.31 -22.10 2.93
C LEU A 214 -3.05 -21.86 3.77
N TYR A 215 -1.93 -21.46 3.15
CA TYR A 215 -0.68 -21.19 3.85
C TYR A 215 -0.69 -19.84 4.59
N TRP A 216 -1.27 -18.80 3.99
CA TRP A 216 -1.47 -17.49 4.61
C TRP A 216 -2.34 -17.58 5.88
N ARG A 217 -3.41 -18.39 5.85
CA ARG A 217 -4.21 -18.67 7.07
C ARG A 217 -3.41 -19.40 8.15
N LYS A 218 -2.54 -20.35 7.78
CA LYS A 218 -1.68 -21.05 8.75
C LYS A 218 -0.63 -20.12 9.39
N LYS A 219 -0.07 -19.15 8.64
CA LYS A 219 0.91 -18.19 9.19
C LYS A 219 0.27 -17.19 10.15
N GLN A 220 -0.94 -16.69 9.86
CA GLN A 220 -1.72 -15.86 10.79
C GLN A 220 -2.05 -16.61 12.09
N VAL A 221 -2.40 -17.90 12.00
CA VAL A 221 -2.65 -18.75 13.17
C VAL A 221 -1.36 -19.02 13.96
N SER A 222 -0.23 -19.28 13.28
CA SER A 222 1.06 -19.51 13.97
C SER A 222 1.58 -18.27 14.71
N ARG A 223 1.35 -17.07 14.16
CA ARG A 223 1.71 -15.80 14.82
C ARG A 223 0.82 -15.51 16.02
N ARG A 224 -0.47 -15.88 15.97
CA ARG A 224 -1.38 -15.79 17.13
C ARG A 224 -1.01 -16.76 18.25
N LEU A 225 -0.61 -17.99 17.91
CA LEU A 225 -0.20 -19.00 18.88
C LEU A 225 1.13 -18.65 19.58
N LYS A 226 2.07 -18.00 18.88
CA LYS A 226 3.34 -17.55 19.47
C LYS A 226 3.18 -16.37 20.44
N ASN A 227 2.11 -15.58 20.31
CA ASN A 227 1.78 -14.46 21.19
C ASN A 227 0.80 -14.83 22.32
N SER A 228 0.28 -16.06 22.34
CA SER A 228 -0.57 -16.61 23.41
C SER A 228 0.16 -17.65 24.28
N SER A 229 1.44 -17.92 23.99
CA SER A 229 2.34 -18.65 24.86
C SER A 229 3.19 -17.67 25.70
N ILE A 230 2.52 -16.99 26.65
CA ILE A 230 3.09 -16.45 27.91
C ILE A 230 2.18 -16.93 29.02
#